data_AF-A0A3D0X5Y7-F1
#
_entry.id   AF-A0A3D0X5Y7-F1
#
_cell.length_a   1.000
_cell.length_b   1.000
_cell.length_c   1.000
_cell.angle_alpha   90.00
_cell.angle_beta   90.00
_cell.angle_gamma   90.00
#
_symmetry.space_group_name_H-M   'P 1'
#
loop_
_entity.id
_entity.type
_entity.pdbx_description
1 polymer ?
#
loop_
_entity_poly.entity_id
_entity_poly.type
_entity_poly.pdbx_seq_one_letter_code
_entity_poly.pdbx_strand_id
1 'polypeptide(L)' 'MFHETARKKIEYDNPRVEKMRSPQEVLARYNLSLRDYKALNESKVDNREQRLMIYTEIKLLGWMLGKPEKNVLKDLNACK' A
#
# COMPACT_ATOMS: atom_id res chain seq x y z
N MET A 1 -53.25 12.13 -21.88
CA MET A 1 -52.10 11.23 -22.06
C MET A 1 -50.84 12.00 -21.70
N PHE A 2 -50.32 11.80 -20.50
CA PHE A 2 -49.06 12.41 -20.07
C PHE A 2 -47.97 11.36 -20.21
N HIS A 3 -47.03 11.58 -21.11
CA HIS A 3 -45.87 10.71 -21.26
C HIS A 3 -45.01 10.83 -19.99
N GLU A 4 -45.04 9.76 -19.21
CA GLU A 4 -44.23 9.56 -18.02
C GLU A 4 -42.75 9.61 -18.42
N THR A 5 -42.10 10.73 -18.13
CA THR A 5 -40.69 10.93 -18.40
C THR A 5 -39.93 10.06 -17.42
N ALA A 6 -39.40 8.94 -17.90
CA ALA A 6 -38.61 8.01 -17.12
C ALA A 6 -37.43 8.74 -16.47
N ARG A 7 -37.58 9.08 -15.19
CA ARG A 7 -36.46 9.46 -14.32
C ARG A 7 -35.57 8.23 -14.18
N LYS A 8 -34.58 8.15 -15.06
CA LYS A 8 -33.48 7.19 -14.97
C LYS A 8 -32.84 7.41 -13.59
N LYS A 9 -33.14 6.51 -12.64
CA LYS A 9 -32.43 6.45 -11.37
C LYS A 9 -30.97 6.19 -11.73
N ILE A 10 -30.12 7.18 -11.51
CA ILE A 10 -28.68 6.95 -11.49
C ILE A 10 -28.47 6.14 -10.21
N GLU A 11 -28.43 4.83 -10.37
CA GLU A 11 -27.90 3.91 -9.37
C GLU A 11 -26.45 4.36 -9.15
N TYR A 12 -26.17 4.93 -7.97
CA TYR A 12 -24.82 5.08 -7.47
C TYR A 12 -24.30 3.67 -7.24
N ASP A 13 -23.88 3.03 -8.32
CA ASP A 13 -23.26 1.73 -8.33
C ASP A 13 -22.07 1.83 -7.38
N ASN A 14 -22.22 1.15 -6.26
CA ASN A 14 -21.41 1.16 -5.04
C ASN A 14 -19.93 1.48 -5.36
N PRO A 15 -19.41 2.67 -5.01
CA PRO A 15 -17.99 2.95 -5.18
C PRO A 15 -17.29 1.93 -4.29
N ARG A 16 -16.69 0.90 -4.91
CA ARG A 16 -16.09 -0.27 -4.24
C ARG A 16 -15.63 0.17 -2.86
N VAL A 17 -16.37 -0.17 -1.82
CA VAL A 17 -15.92 0.08 -0.46
C VAL A 17 -14.64 -0.72 -0.39
N GLU A 18 -13.50 -0.05 -0.59
CA GLU A 18 -12.20 -0.68 -0.56
C GLU A 18 -12.11 -1.25 0.84
N LYS A 19 -12.30 -2.57 0.92
CA LYS A 19 -12.28 -3.26 2.19
C LYS A 19 -10.94 -2.93 2.82
N MET A 20 -10.97 -2.53 4.09
CA MET A 20 -9.73 -2.38 4.84
C MET A 20 -8.95 -3.69 4.70
N ARG A 21 -7.66 -3.59 4.35
CA ARG A 21 -6.80 -4.75 4.22
C ARG A 21 -6.79 -5.50 5.55
N SER A 22 -6.91 -6.82 5.47
CA SER A 22 -6.70 -7.69 6.61
C SER A 22 -5.25 -7.56 7.12
N PRO A 23 -4.99 -7.82 8.41
CA PRO A 23 -3.63 -7.81 8.94
C PRO A 23 -2.65 -8.68 8.15
N GLN A 24 -3.13 -9.80 7.60
CA GLN A 24 -2.36 -10.71 6.76
C GLN A 24 -1.96 -10.06 5.42
N GLU A 25 -2.87 -9.32 4.79
CA GLU A 25 -2.57 -8.57 3.56
C GLU A 25 -1.59 -7.42 3.83
N VAL A 26 -1.72 -6.72 4.96
CA VAL A 26 -0.77 -5.68 5.38
C VAL A 26 0.62 -6.30 5.59
N LEU A 27 0.71 -7.46 6.25
CA LEU A 27 1.96 -8.18 6.45
C LEU A 27 2.58 -8.66 5.13
N ALA A 28 1.77 -9.22 4.22
CA ALA A 28 2.23 -9.66 2.91
C ALA A 28 2.81 -8.49 2.11
N ARG A 29 2.11 -7.34 2.10
CA ARG A 29 2.57 -6.11 1.44
C ARG A 29 3.84 -5.57 2.09
N TYR A 30 3.92 -5.55 3.42
CA TYR A 30 5.10 -5.12 4.16
C TYR A 30 6.35 -5.91 3.75
N ASN A 31 6.22 -7.25 3.70
CA ASN A 31 7.30 -8.14 3.29
C ASN A 31 7.69 -7.96 1.82
N LEU A 32 6.72 -7.69 0.94
CA LEU A 32 6.99 -7.39 -0.48
C LEU A 32 7.77 -6.09 -0.62
N SER A 33 7.31 -5.00 0.02
CA SER A 33 7.98 -3.71 -0.02
C SER A 33 9.42 -3.78 0.51
N LEU A 34 9.69 -4.59 1.54
CA LEU A 34 11.06 -4.83 2.02
C LEU A 34 11.97 -5.44 0.95
N ARG A 35 11.46 -6.39 0.15
CA ARG A 35 12.21 -7.01 -0.96
C ARG A 35 12.46 -6.02 -2.08
N ASP A 36 11.45 -5.23 -2.44
CA ASP A 36 11.57 -4.21 -3.48
C ASP A 36 12.58 -3.13 -3.07
N TYR A 37 12.54 -2.70 -1.80
CA TYR A 37 13.52 -1.76 -1.25
C TYR A 37 14.95 -2.28 -1.34
N LYS A 38 15.16 -3.57 -1.03
CA LYS A 38 16.47 -4.23 -1.20
C LYS A 38 16.92 -4.19 -2.67
N ALA A 39 16.06 -4.60 -3.59
CA ALA A 39 16.38 -4.61 -5.02
C ALA A 39 16.77 -3.22 -5.54
N LEU A 40 16.09 -2.16 -5.06
CA LEU A 40 16.43 -0.77 -5.41
C LEU A 40 17.74 -0.27 -4.78
N ASN A 41 18.15 -0.80 -3.63
CA ASN A 41 19.45 -0.50 -3.01
C ASN A 41 20.62 -1.20 -3.72
N GLU A 42 20.39 -2.40 -4.25
CA GLU A 42 21.39 -3.18 -4.99
C GLU A 42 21.50 -2.76 -6.47
N SER A 43 20.48 -2.07 -6.98
CA SER A 43 20.47 -1.57 -8.35
C SER A 43 21.59 -0.55 -8.60
N LYS A 44 22.23 -0.67 -9.77
CA LYS A 44 23.25 0.27 -10.25
C LYS A 44 22.65 1.57 -10.81
N VAL A 45 21.32 1.63 -10.93
CA VAL A 45 20.58 2.80 -11.44
C VAL A 45 20.21 3.71 -10.27
N ASP A 46 20.22 5.03 -10.49
CA ASP A 46 19.75 5.97 -9.48
C ASP A 46 18.22 5.91 -9.35
N ASN A 47 17.76 5.15 -8.35
CA ASN A 47 16.34 4.99 -8.03
C ASN A 47 15.95 5.73 -6.75
N ARG A 48 16.54 6.90 -6.48
CA ARG A 48 16.33 7.64 -5.23
C ARG A 48 14.87 7.90 -4.89
N GLU A 49 14.08 8.35 -5.87
CA GLU A 49 12.66 8.65 -5.67
C GLU A 49 11.86 7.38 -5.33
N GLN A 50 12.07 6.31 -6.11
CA GLN A 50 11.41 5.03 -5.85
C GLN A 50 11.80 4.45 -4.49
N ARG A 51 13.07 4.55 -4.09
CA ARG A 51 13.52 4.14 -2.75
C ARG A 51 12.81 4.91 -1.65
N LEU A 52 12.64 6.23 -1.81
CA LEU A 52 11.93 7.06 -0.84
C LEU A 52 10.45 6.64 -0.73
N MET A 53 9.80 6.42 -1.87
CA MET A 53 8.40 5.98 -1.92
C MET A 53 8.21 4.61 -1.25
N ILE A 54 9.09 3.65 -1.51
CA ILE A 54 8.99 2.33 -0.86
C ILE A 54 9.32 2.42 0.63
N TYR A 55 10.29 3.25 1.02
CA TYR A 55 10.62 3.48 2.43
C TYR A 55 9.43 4.05 3.21
N THR A 56 8.69 5.03 2.65
CA THR A 56 7.49 5.57 3.29
C THR A 56 6.37 4.53 3.37
N GLU A 57 6.18 3.71 2.33
CA GLU A 57 5.22 2.59 2.36
C GLU A 57 5.56 1.59 3.47
N ILE A 58 6.83 1.20 3.61
CA ILE A 58 7.31 0.30 4.68
C ILE A 58 7.03 0.88 6.07
N LYS A 59 7.29 2.19 6.29
CA LYS A 59 6.99 2.82 7.58
C LYS A 59 5.51 2.82 7.90
N LEU A 60 4.65 3.14 6.92
CA LEU A 60 3.20 3.15 7.09
C LEU A 60 2.67 1.75 7.41
N LEU A 61 3.09 0.74 6.65
CA LEU A 61 2.68 -0.65 6.86
C LEU A 61 3.20 -1.19 8.21
N GLY A 62 4.42 -0.83 8.60
CA GLY A 62 4.97 -1.15 9.92
C GLY A 62 4.13 -0.56 11.06
N TRP A 63 3.68 0.70 10.91
CA TRP A 63 2.78 1.35 11.86
C TRP A 63 1.41 0.66 11.93
N MET A 64 0.83 0.29 10.78
CA MET A 64 -0.43 -0.48 10.73
C MET A 64 -0.32 -1.85 11.41
N LEU A 65 0.86 -2.46 11.39
CA LEU A 65 1.16 -3.73 12.08
C LEU A 65 1.50 -3.55 13.57
N GLY A 66 1.48 -2.32 14.09
CA GLY A 66 1.88 -2.02 15.48
C GLY A 66 3.37 -2.21 15.74
N LYS A 67 4.22 -2.25 14.71
CA LYS A 67 5.67 -2.36 14.87
C LYS A 67 6.26 -1.01 15.29
N PRO A 68 7.11 -0.97 16.33
CA PRO A 68 7.84 0.25 16.66
C PRO A 68 8.87 0.56 15.56
N GLU A 69 9.16 1.84 15.35
CA GLU A 69 10.08 2.28 14.29
C GLU A 69 11.44 1.59 14.34
N LYS A 70 11.98 1.36 15.54
CA LYS A 70 13.24 0.60 15.74
C LYS A 70 13.21 -0.80 15.11
N ASN A 71 12.06 -1.48 15.09
CA ASN A 71 11.93 -2.81 14.50
C ASN A 71 11.81 -2.70 12.97
N VAL A 72 11.11 -1.69 12.47
CA VAL A 72 11.05 -1.42 11.02
C VAL A 72 12.44 -1.13 10.45
N LEU A 73 13.24 -0.33 11.16
CA LEU A 73 14.63 -0.05 10.79
C LEU A 73 15.51 -1.29 10.86
N LYS A 74 15.28 -2.18 11.85
CA LYS A 74 15.99 -3.48 11.89
C LYS A 74 15.63 -4.33 10.68
N ASP A 75 14.35 -4.43 10.32
CA ASP A 75 13.88 -5.22 9.18
C ASP A 75 14.48 -4.71 7.85
N LEU A 76 14.53 -3.38 7.66
CA LEU A 76 15.19 -2.75 6.51
C LEU A 76 16.69 -3.07 6.42
N ASN A 77 17.37 -3.13 7.55
CA ASN A 77 18.82 -3.39 7.63
C ASN A 77 19.17 -4.89 7.63
N ALA A 78 18.23 -5.77 8.01
CA ALA A 78 18.41 -7.21 8.09
C ALA A 78 18.31 -7.89 6.72
N CYS A 79 17.77 -7.21 5.71
CA CYS A 79 17.69 -7.70 4.33
C CYS A 79 19.04 -7.57 3.59
N LYS A 80 20.18 -7.77 4.25
CA LYS A 80 21.52 -7.82 3.61
C LYS A 80 21.74 -9.17 2.98
#